data_AF-A0A6P2CXB1-F1
#
_entry.id   AF-A0A6P2CXB1-F1
#
_cell.length_a   1.000
_cell.length_b   1.000
_cell.length_c   1.000
_cell.angle_alpha   90.00
_cell.angle_beta   90.00
_cell.angle_gamma   90.00
#
_symmetry.space_group_name_H-M   'P 1'
#
loop_
_entity.id
_entity.type
_entity.pdbx_description
1 polymer ?
#
loop_
_entity_poly.entity_id
_entity_poly.type
_entity_poly.pdbx_seq_one_letter_code
_entity_poly.pdbx_strand_id
1 'polypeptide(L)'
;MAKVFRTTLFVSADLAKAEGARAAFDSAAGRLGMPWRGVTVAPAAFAGVEVIVPLDGSAPDGWTGRVEKWAAGDTGAAAAGLIARLLGGSDEELPPKPASPPPPAPPKKVHTVKLSRETAGRKGKGVTVVSELPLGEDALKELATQLKNKCGTGGTAKDGRIEIQGDHRDKLAQELEKLGYKVKRSGG
;
A
#
# COMPACT_ATOMS: atom_id res chain seq x y z
N MET A 1 33.61 -11.90 -7.25
CA MET A 1 33.16 -10.48 -7.20
C MET A 1 32.27 -10.31 -5.98
N ALA A 2 32.68 -9.52 -4.99
CA ALA A 2 31.84 -9.24 -3.83
C ALA A 2 30.63 -8.42 -4.30
N LYS A 3 29.41 -8.87 -3.96
CA LYS A 3 28.18 -8.15 -4.28
C LYS A 3 28.22 -6.82 -3.51
N VAL A 4 28.33 -5.70 -4.22
CA VAL A 4 28.36 -4.37 -3.59
C VAL A 4 26.95 -4.09 -3.07
N PHE A 5 26.76 -4.21 -1.76
CA PHE A 5 25.50 -3.87 -1.11
C PHE A 5 25.51 -2.41 -0.70
N ARG A 6 24.42 -1.69 -0.96
CA ARG A 6 24.23 -0.36 -0.38
C ARG A 6 23.80 -0.50 1.07
N THR A 7 24.59 0.03 2.00
CA THR A 7 24.31 -0.06 3.43
C THR A 7 23.65 1.23 3.91
N THR A 8 22.46 1.11 4.51
CA THR A 8 21.71 2.22 5.11
C THR A 8 21.69 2.05 6.63
N LEU A 9 22.21 3.03 7.35
CA LEU A 9 22.26 3.01 8.81
C LEU A 9 21.05 3.73 9.41
N PHE A 10 20.27 3.01 10.22
CA PHE A 10 19.16 3.53 11.00
C PHE A 10 19.65 3.88 12.40
N VAL A 11 19.61 5.16 12.76
CA VAL A 11 20.10 5.66 14.06
C VAL A 11 18.90 6.02 14.93
N SER A 12 18.85 5.44 16.12
CA SER A 12 17.82 5.73 17.11
C SER A 12 18.33 5.47 18.53
N ALA A 13 17.93 6.32 19.48
CA ALA A 13 18.14 6.08 20.91
C ALA A 13 17.29 4.89 21.40
N ASP A 14 16.15 4.64 20.74
CA ASP A 14 15.36 3.42 20.92
C ASP A 14 15.79 2.35 19.90
N LEU A 15 16.44 1.30 20.41
CA LEU A 15 16.90 0.17 19.59
C LEU A 15 15.74 -0.61 18.95
N ALA A 16 14.61 -0.78 19.63
CA ALA A 16 13.45 -1.49 19.08
C ALA A 16 12.84 -0.73 17.89
N LYS A 17 12.80 0.60 17.99
CA LYS A 17 12.41 1.48 16.89
C LYS A 17 13.39 1.38 15.71
N ALA A 18 14.69 1.35 16.00
CA ALA A 18 15.74 1.16 14.98
C ALA A 18 15.59 -0.16 14.23
N GLU A 19 15.38 -1.26 14.97
CA GLU A 19 15.20 -2.60 14.40
C GLU A 19 13.92 -2.72 13.60
N GLY A 20 12.83 -2.12 14.08
CA GLY A 20 11.56 -2.06 13.35
C GLY A 20 11.70 -1.33 12.01
N ALA A 21 12.39 -0.17 12.00
CA ALA A 21 12.66 0.57 10.77
C ALA A 21 13.58 -0.20 9.81
N ARG A 22 14.66 -0.80 10.34
CA ARG A 22 15.57 -1.67 9.58
C ARG A 22 14.83 -2.83 8.93
N ALA A 23 14.00 -3.55 9.69
CA ALA A 23 13.26 -4.71 9.19
C ALA A 23 12.25 -4.32 8.10
N ALA A 24 11.55 -3.20 8.27
CA ALA A 24 10.64 -2.68 7.26
C ALA A 24 11.39 -2.29 5.97
N PHE A 25 12.54 -1.63 6.10
CA PHE A 25 13.40 -1.29 4.97
C PHE A 25 13.95 -2.53 4.25
N ASP A 26 14.50 -3.50 4.98
CA ASP A 26 15.02 -4.75 4.41
C ASP A 26 13.92 -5.52 3.67
N SER A 27 12.71 -5.58 4.25
CA SER A 27 11.57 -6.22 3.61
C SER A 27 11.17 -5.51 2.31
N ALA A 28 11.12 -4.18 2.33
CA ALA A 28 10.75 -3.39 1.16
C ALA A 28 11.81 -3.44 0.05
N ALA A 29 13.10 -3.35 0.40
CA ALA A 29 14.21 -3.52 -0.53
C ALA A 29 14.24 -4.93 -1.14
N GLY A 30 14.03 -5.96 -0.31
CA GLY A 30 13.97 -7.35 -0.74
C GLY A 30 12.84 -7.62 -1.73
N ARG A 31 11.65 -7.05 -1.50
CA ARG A 31 10.51 -7.12 -2.45
C ARG A 31 10.84 -6.53 -3.82
N LEU A 32 11.70 -5.51 -3.85
CA LEU A 32 12.13 -4.84 -5.08
C LEU A 32 13.41 -5.45 -5.68
N GLY A 33 13.97 -6.51 -5.06
CA GLY A 33 15.21 -7.15 -5.50
C GLY A 33 16.44 -6.26 -5.37
N MET A 34 16.36 -5.18 -4.60
CA MET A 34 17.46 -4.23 -4.45
C MET A 34 18.54 -4.84 -3.53
N PRO A 35 19.83 -4.74 -3.89
CA PRO A 35 20.93 -5.21 -3.06
C PRO A 35 21.22 -4.21 -1.94
N TRP A 36 20.20 -3.81 -1.20
CA TRP A 36 20.30 -2.84 -0.11
C TRP A 36 20.12 -3.54 1.22
N ARG A 37 20.81 -3.05 2.24
CA ARG A 37 20.77 -3.62 3.57
C ARG A 37 20.71 -2.51 4.60
N GLY A 38 19.74 -2.61 5.49
CA GLY A 38 19.66 -1.80 6.68
C GLY A 38 20.57 -2.33 7.79
N VAL A 39 21.18 -1.43 8.55
CA VAL A 39 21.90 -1.73 9.80
C VAL A 39 21.45 -0.78 10.90
N THR A 40 21.43 -1.22 12.14
CA THR A 40 21.09 -0.38 13.31
C THR A 40 22.32 0.01 14.12
N VAL A 41 23.47 -0.62 13.85
CA VAL A 41 24.74 -0.36 14.50
C VAL A 41 25.72 0.08 13.43
N ALA A 42 26.31 1.26 13.62
CA ALA A 42 27.35 1.75 12.73
C ALA A 42 28.62 0.91 12.89
N PRO A 43 29.25 0.43 11.80
CA PRO A 43 30.62 -0.07 11.87
C PRO A 43 31.57 1.08 12.25
N ALA A 44 32.76 0.75 12.74
CA ALA A 44 33.77 1.75 13.09
C ALA A 44 34.00 2.74 11.92
N ALA A 45 33.96 4.04 12.22
CA ALA A 45 34.08 5.14 11.27
C ALA A 45 33.05 5.14 10.12
N PHE A 46 31.89 4.50 10.29
CA PHE A 46 30.84 4.39 9.25
C PHE A 46 31.32 3.72 7.94
N ALA A 47 32.37 2.91 8.02
CA ALA A 47 32.95 2.25 6.86
C ALA A 47 31.90 1.40 6.11
N GLY A 48 31.66 1.73 4.84
CA GLY A 48 30.70 1.02 3.99
C GLY A 48 29.24 1.44 4.16
N VAL A 49 28.93 2.41 5.02
CA VAL A 49 27.63 3.07 5.09
C VAL A 49 27.55 4.10 3.97
N GLU A 50 26.49 4.06 3.16
CA GLU A 50 26.25 5.05 2.11
C GLU A 50 25.26 6.14 2.55
N VAL A 51 24.32 5.77 3.42
CA VAL A 51 23.22 6.63 3.86
C VAL A 51 22.95 6.45 5.34
N ILE A 52 22.71 7.56 6.04
CA ILE A 52 22.21 7.57 7.41
C ILE A 52 20.75 8.05 7.44
N VAL A 53 19.93 7.36 8.22
CA VAL A 53 18.53 7.66 8.48
C VAL A 53 18.32 7.78 9.99
N PRO A 54 18.36 9.00 10.55
CA PRO A 54 18.04 9.22 11.95
C PRO A 54 16.53 9.15 12.17
N LEU A 55 16.08 8.42 13.21
CA LEU A 55 14.66 8.17 13.49
C LEU A 55 14.05 9.12 14.54
N ASP A 56 14.90 9.76 15.32
CA ASP A 56 14.56 10.52 16.54
C ASP A 56 15.51 11.71 16.76
N GLY A 57 16.38 12.03 15.80
CA GLY A 57 17.34 13.12 15.94
C GLY A 57 18.06 13.47 14.64
N SER A 58 19.30 13.92 14.78
CA SER A 58 20.20 14.27 13.68
C SER A 58 21.17 13.12 13.37
N ALA A 59 21.86 13.21 12.24
CA ALA A 59 22.98 12.31 11.94
C ALA A 59 24.06 12.42 13.04
N PRO A 60 24.78 11.32 13.33
CA PRO A 60 25.85 11.32 14.33
C PRO A 60 27.03 12.19 13.90
N ASP A 61 27.74 12.75 14.88
CA ASP A 61 28.90 13.62 14.66
C ASP A 61 29.97 12.93 13.81
N GLY A 62 30.57 13.68 12.87
CA GLY A 62 31.59 13.17 11.96
C GLY A 62 31.06 12.51 10.68
N TRP A 63 29.74 12.39 10.50
CA TRP A 63 29.15 11.96 9.24
C TRP A 63 29.09 13.09 8.20
N THR A 64 29.59 12.83 7.00
CA THR A 64 29.64 13.79 5.87
C THR A 64 28.93 13.29 4.61
N GLY A 65 28.34 12.09 4.66
CA GLY A 65 27.64 11.47 3.54
C GLY A 65 26.15 11.84 3.45
N ARG A 66 25.39 11.05 2.69
CA ARG A 66 23.95 11.28 2.48
C ARG A 66 23.16 11.03 3.76
N VAL A 67 22.27 11.96 4.11
CA VAL A 67 21.32 11.82 5.23
C VAL A 67 19.91 11.86 4.66
N GLU A 68 19.10 10.87 5.02
CA GLU A 68 17.70 10.74 4.58
C GLU A 68 16.74 10.78 5.76
N LYS A 69 15.49 11.17 5.51
CA LYS A 69 14.46 11.29 6.55
C LYS A 69 13.60 10.03 6.63
N TRP A 70 13.37 9.55 7.85
CA TRP A 70 12.32 8.58 8.11
C TRP A 70 10.98 9.30 8.31
N ALA A 71 9.99 8.95 7.51
CA ALA A 71 8.66 9.55 7.63
C ALA A 71 7.98 9.08 8.93
N ALA A 72 7.25 9.98 9.59
CA ALA A 72 6.39 9.62 10.71
C ALA A 72 5.18 8.80 10.22
N GLY A 73 4.72 7.83 11.02
CA GLY A 73 3.57 6.99 10.70
C GLY A 73 3.93 5.50 10.53
N ASP A 74 3.22 4.82 9.63
CA ASP A 74 3.40 3.39 9.36
C ASP A 74 4.82 3.08 8.86
N THR A 75 5.46 2.06 9.45
CA THR A 75 6.84 1.69 9.13
C THR A 75 7.00 1.17 7.69
N GLY A 76 5.95 0.55 7.12
CA GLY A 76 5.93 0.10 5.74
C GLY A 76 5.85 1.27 4.75
N ALA A 77 5.00 2.25 5.03
CA ALA A 77 4.92 3.48 4.23
C ALA A 77 6.21 4.31 4.31
N ALA A 78 6.78 4.43 5.52
CA ALA A 78 8.04 5.14 5.73
C ALA A 78 9.22 4.46 5.01
N ALA A 79 9.31 3.12 5.04
CA ALA A 79 10.31 2.36 4.31
C ALA A 79 10.17 2.52 2.79
N ALA A 80 8.95 2.46 2.25
CA ALA A 80 8.69 2.65 0.83
C ALA A 80 9.08 4.06 0.36
N GLY A 81 8.72 5.10 1.14
CA GLY A 81 9.07 6.48 0.85
C GLY A 81 10.59 6.72 0.90
N LEU A 82 11.29 6.14 1.87
CA LEU A 82 12.75 6.19 1.93
C LEU A 82 13.39 5.55 0.68
N ILE A 83 12.92 4.36 0.27
CA ILE A 83 13.45 3.68 -0.91
C ILE A 83 13.25 4.51 -2.18
N ALA A 84 12.09 5.15 -2.35
CA ALA A 84 11.83 6.02 -3.49
C ALA A 84 12.84 7.19 -3.58
N ARG A 85 13.16 7.82 -2.44
CA ARG A 85 14.17 8.90 -2.37
C ARG A 85 15.58 8.42 -2.71
N LEU A 86 15.94 7.22 -2.25
CA LEU A 86 17.23 6.60 -2.55
C LEU A 86 17.41 6.24 -4.02
N LEU A 87 16.33 5.96 -4.74
CA LEU A 87 16.33 5.72 -6.19
C LEU A 87 16.39 7.02 -7.04
N GLY A 88 16.39 8.19 -6.40
CA GLY A 88 16.45 9.49 -7.08
C GLY A 88 15.11 10.21 -7.23
N GLY A 89 14.05 9.75 -6.55
CA GLY A 89 12.82 10.52 -6.42
C GLY A 89 13.04 11.76 -5.56
N SER A 90 12.74 12.94 -6.09
CA SER A 90 12.65 14.20 -5.33
C SER A 90 11.28 14.33 -4.69
N ASP A 91 11.10 15.32 -3.81
CA ASP A 91 9.87 15.75 -3.13
C ASP A 91 8.76 16.23 -4.08
N GLU A 92 8.68 15.67 -5.29
CA GLU A 92 7.45 15.76 -6.05
C GLU A 92 6.50 14.75 -5.41
N GLU A 93 5.61 15.28 -4.57
CA GLU A 93 4.44 14.57 -4.08
C GLU A 93 3.78 13.88 -5.28
N LEU A 94 4.07 12.59 -5.44
CA LEU A 94 3.22 11.71 -6.23
C LEU A 94 1.79 11.94 -5.72
N PRO A 95 0.79 12.14 -6.59
CA PRO A 95 -0.58 12.36 -6.15
C PRO A 95 -0.93 11.30 -5.10
N PRO A 96 -1.55 11.69 -3.97
CA PRO A 96 -1.70 10.81 -2.82
C PRO A 96 -2.28 9.49 -3.29
N LYS A 97 -1.55 8.41 -3.04
CA LYS A 97 -2.10 7.06 -3.17
C LYS A 97 -3.37 7.04 -2.33
N PRO A 98 -4.57 6.84 -2.89
CA PRO A 98 -5.81 6.99 -2.12
C PRO A 98 -5.84 5.89 -1.05
N ALA A 99 -5.51 6.29 0.18
CA ALA A 99 -5.83 5.62 1.40
C ALA A 99 -7.08 6.30 1.95
N SER A 100 -8.11 5.49 2.17
CA SER A 100 -9.38 5.72 2.88
C SER A 100 -9.63 7.12 3.44
N PRO A 101 -10.72 7.82 3.04
CA PRO A 101 -11.16 8.98 3.79
C PRO A 101 -11.62 8.55 5.20
N PRO A 102 -11.44 9.38 6.24
CA PRO A 102 -12.14 9.20 7.51
C PRO A 102 -13.65 9.29 7.24
N PRO A 103 -14.51 8.61 8.02
CA PRO A 103 -15.96 8.61 7.77
C PRO A 103 -16.47 10.05 7.71
N PRO A 104 -17.02 10.52 6.58
CA PRO A 104 -17.63 11.82 6.53
C PRO A 104 -18.94 11.76 7.32
N ALA A 105 -19.12 12.71 8.23
CA ALA A 105 -20.46 13.05 8.71
C ALA A 105 -21.37 13.30 7.49
N PRO A 106 -22.65 12.90 7.55
CA PRO A 106 -23.40 12.48 6.38
C PRO A 106 -23.79 13.66 5.48
N PRO A 107 -23.53 13.60 4.17
CA PRO A 107 -24.36 14.27 3.20
C PRO A 107 -25.43 13.30 2.66
N LYS A 108 -26.67 13.76 2.74
CA LYS A 108 -27.90 13.10 2.30
C LYS A 108 -27.83 12.71 0.81
N LYS A 109 -27.44 11.47 0.48
CA LYS A 109 -27.86 10.71 -0.73
C LYS A 109 -27.29 9.29 -0.66
N VAL A 110 -28.14 8.34 -0.30
CA VAL A 110 -27.79 6.92 -0.26
C VAL A 110 -27.74 6.39 -1.70
N HIS A 111 -26.55 6.10 -2.21
CA HIS A 111 -26.40 5.50 -3.53
C HIS A 111 -26.63 3.99 -3.46
N THR A 112 -27.52 3.49 -4.31
CA THR A 112 -27.84 2.06 -4.38
C THR A 112 -26.92 1.42 -5.40
N VAL A 113 -26.20 0.38 -4.98
CA VAL A 113 -25.27 -0.38 -5.82
C VAL A 113 -25.86 -1.76 -6.07
N LYS A 114 -25.86 -2.19 -7.32
CA LYS A 114 -26.42 -3.47 -7.73
C LYS A 114 -25.34 -4.55 -7.74
N LEU A 115 -25.57 -5.58 -6.94
CA LEU A 115 -24.69 -6.74 -6.84
C LEU A 115 -25.35 -7.93 -7.55
N SER A 116 -24.79 -8.38 -8.65
CA SER A 116 -25.30 -9.50 -9.44
C SER A 116 -24.34 -10.69 -9.42
N ARG A 117 -24.85 -11.92 -9.44
CA ARG A 117 -24.02 -13.09 -9.73
C ARG A 117 -24.26 -13.54 -11.16
N GLU A 118 -23.20 -13.64 -11.93
CA GLU A 118 -23.22 -14.11 -13.31
C GLU A 118 -22.51 -15.47 -13.40
N THR A 119 -23.22 -16.50 -13.86
CA THR A 119 -22.70 -17.86 -14.06
C THR A 119 -22.81 -18.32 -15.52
N ALA A 120 -23.48 -17.53 -16.36
CA ALA A 120 -23.78 -17.88 -17.75
C ALA A 120 -22.48 -18.03 -18.57
N GLY A 121 -22.33 -19.18 -19.24
CA GLY A 121 -21.23 -19.45 -20.17
C GLY A 121 -19.87 -19.80 -19.54
N ARG A 122 -19.74 -19.88 -18.21
CA ARG A 122 -18.42 -20.04 -17.52
C ARG A 122 -18.22 -21.37 -16.77
N LYS A 123 -18.74 -22.49 -17.29
CA LYS A 123 -18.52 -23.86 -16.76
C LYS A 123 -18.62 -23.96 -15.22
N GLY A 124 -19.62 -23.31 -14.62
CA GLY A 124 -19.87 -23.35 -13.17
C GLY A 124 -19.06 -22.37 -12.30
N LYS A 125 -18.04 -21.68 -12.84
CA LYS A 125 -17.35 -20.60 -12.10
C LYS A 125 -18.16 -19.31 -12.14
N GLY A 126 -18.87 -19.04 -11.05
CA GLY A 126 -19.62 -17.79 -10.88
C GLY A 126 -18.70 -16.59 -10.69
N VAL A 127 -19.16 -15.44 -11.18
CA VAL A 127 -18.53 -14.14 -11.03
C VAL A 127 -19.54 -13.20 -10.39
N THR A 128 -19.10 -12.41 -9.42
CA THR A 128 -19.91 -11.35 -8.84
C THR A 128 -19.66 -10.06 -9.59
N VAL A 129 -20.70 -9.48 -10.16
CA VAL A 129 -20.68 -8.23 -10.90
C VAL A 129 -21.28 -7.13 -10.02
N VAL A 130 -20.52 -6.06 -9.80
CA VAL A 130 -20.97 -4.85 -9.10
C VAL A 130 -21.22 -3.78 -10.16
N SER A 131 -22.44 -3.25 -10.20
CA SER A 131 -22.89 -2.28 -11.21
C SER A 131 -23.69 -1.16 -10.54
N GLU A 132 -23.97 -0.09 -11.28
CA GLU A 132 -24.65 1.12 -10.77
C GLU A 132 -23.83 1.87 -9.71
N LEU A 133 -22.51 1.85 -9.86
CA LEU A 133 -21.60 2.64 -9.04
C LEU A 133 -21.54 4.07 -9.60
N PRO A 134 -21.88 5.12 -8.81
CA PRO A 134 -21.79 6.52 -9.24
C PRO A 134 -20.35 7.04 -9.16
N LEU A 135 -19.41 6.27 -9.71
CA LEU A 135 -17.97 6.49 -9.62
C LEU A 135 -17.38 6.65 -11.02
N GLY A 136 -16.40 7.53 -11.16
CA GLY A 136 -15.60 7.63 -12.39
C GLY A 136 -14.71 6.40 -12.60
N GLU A 137 -14.14 6.26 -13.80
CA GLU A 137 -13.33 5.08 -14.16
C GLU A 137 -12.13 4.83 -13.23
N ASP A 138 -11.48 5.89 -12.74
CA ASP A 138 -10.35 5.77 -11.82
C ASP A 138 -10.79 5.24 -10.45
N ALA A 139 -11.86 5.80 -9.90
CA ALA A 139 -12.46 5.33 -8.64
C ALA A 139 -13.01 3.90 -8.76
N LEU A 140 -13.52 3.50 -9.93
CA LEU A 140 -13.92 2.12 -10.21
C LEU A 140 -12.76 1.14 -10.20
N LYS A 141 -11.62 1.48 -10.82
CA LYS A 141 -10.41 0.64 -10.82
C LYS A 141 -9.84 0.49 -9.42
N GLU A 142 -9.90 1.56 -8.63
CA GLU A 142 -9.47 1.56 -7.24
C GLU A 142 -10.38 0.67 -6.39
N LEU A 143 -11.69 0.87 -6.46
CA LEU A 143 -12.67 0.06 -5.74
C LEU A 143 -12.58 -1.42 -6.15
N ALA A 144 -12.39 -1.72 -7.44
CA ALA A 144 -12.17 -3.08 -7.90
C ALA A 144 -10.94 -3.73 -7.28
N THR A 145 -9.87 -2.95 -7.09
CA THR A 145 -8.64 -3.42 -6.46
C THR A 145 -8.83 -3.66 -4.96
N GLN A 146 -9.58 -2.81 -4.27
CA GLN A 146 -9.92 -3.02 -2.86
C GLN A 146 -10.80 -4.27 -2.68
N LEU A 147 -11.86 -4.41 -3.48
CA LEU A 147 -12.81 -5.52 -3.39
C LEU A 147 -12.16 -6.87 -3.74
N LYS A 148 -11.33 -6.93 -4.78
CA LYS A 148 -10.62 -8.16 -5.18
C LYS A 148 -9.58 -8.59 -4.13
N ASN A 149 -8.86 -7.63 -3.53
CA ASN A 149 -7.90 -7.89 -2.46
C ASN A 149 -8.59 -8.47 -1.21
N LYS A 150 -9.76 -7.94 -0.84
CA LYS A 150 -10.60 -8.47 0.26
C LYS A 150 -11.09 -9.89 -0.01
N CYS A 151 -11.40 -10.21 -1.26
CA CYS A 151 -11.89 -11.53 -1.64
C CYS A 151 -10.77 -12.55 -1.89
N GLY A 152 -9.52 -12.09 -2.07
CA GLY A 152 -8.40 -12.94 -2.46
C GLY A 152 -8.57 -13.54 -3.85
N THR A 153 -9.39 -12.90 -4.70
CA THR A 153 -9.71 -13.39 -6.04
C THR A 153 -9.32 -12.38 -7.11
N GLY A 154 -9.24 -12.85 -8.35
CA GLY A 154 -9.06 -11.96 -9.51
C GLY A 154 -10.31 -11.12 -9.73
N GLY A 155 -10.12 -9.87 -10.13
CA GLY A 155 -11.24 -9.00 -10.51
C GLY A 155 -10.80 -7.80 -11.33
N THR A 156 -11.70 -7.32 -12.18
CA THR A 156 -11.47 -6.28 -13.18
C THR A 156 -12.60 -5.27 -13.17
N ALA A 157 -12.29 -3.98 -13.22
CA ALA A 157 -13.27 -2.94 -13.56
C ALA A 157 -13.32 -2.76 -15.08
N LYS A 158 -14.50 -2.85 -15.68
CA LYS A 158 -14.72 -2.65 -17.11
C LYS A 158 -16.10 -2.07 -17.33
N ASP A 159 -16.27 -1.15 -18.28
CA ASP A 159 -17.59 -0.65 -18.72
C ASP A 159 -18.47 -0.12 -17.56
N GLY A 160 -17.88 0.57 -16.58
CA GLY A 160 -18.63 1.09 -15.42
C GLY A 160 -19.05 0.05 -14.38
N ARG A 161 -18.58 -1.20 -14.50
CA ARG A 161 -18.88 -2.31 -13.59
C ARG A 161 -17.62 -3.01 -13.10
N ILE A 162 -17.70 -3.65 -11.95
CA ILE A 162 -16.60 -4.41 -11.35
C ILE A 162 -16.96 -5.88 -11.39
N GLU A 163 -16.13 -6.69 -12.03
CA GLU A 163 -16.27 -8.13 -12.10
C GLU A 163 -15.28 -8.79 -11.14
N ILE A 164 -15.78 -9.53 -10.14
CA ILE A 164 -14.98 -10.25 -9.14
C ILE A 164 -15.21 -11.75 -9.33
N GLN A 165 -14.14 -12.53 -9.49
CA GLN A 165 -14.25 -13.98 -9.58
C GLN A 165 -14.74 -14.59 -8.27
N GLY A 166 -15.67 -15.53 -8.34
CA GLY A 166 -16.27 -16.21 -7.21
C GLY A 166 -17.63 -15.66 -6.79
N ASP A 167 -18.30 -16.38 -5.89
CA ASP A 167 -19.49 -15.89 -5.18
C ASP A 167 -19.04 -15.30 -3.85
N HIS A 168 -18.77 -14.00 -3.85
CA HIS A 168 -18.39 -13.25 -2.66
C HIS A 168 -19.47 -12.24 -2.29
N ARG A 169 -20.72 -12.51 -2.67
CA ARG A 169 -21.81 -11.53 -2.52
C ARG A 169 -21.98 -11.05 -1.09
N ASP A 170 -21.85 -11.92 -0.09
CA ASP A 170 -21.98 -11.54 1.33
C ASP A 170 -20.82 -10.66 1.81
N LYS A 171 -19.58 -11.03 1.46
CA LYS A 171 -18.38 -10.24 1.81
C LYS A 171 -18.39 -8.88 1.12
N LEU A 172 -18.73 -8.86 -0.17
CA LEU A 172 -18.81 -7.64 -0.97
C LEU A 172 -19.96 -6.74 -0.49
N ALA A 173 -21.10 -7.31 -0.11
CA ALA A 173 -22.21 -6.54 0.43
C ALA A 173 -21.81 -5.84 1.74
N GLN A 174 -21.23 -6.57 2.68
CA GLN A 174 -20.76 -6.00 3.94
C GLN A 174 -19.70 -4.92 3.73
N GLU A 175 -18.80 -5.10 2.75
CA GLU A 175 -17.77 -4.10 2.46
C GLU A 175 -18.36 -2.83 1.85
N LEU A 176 -19.26 -2.97 0.89
CA LEU A 176 -19.95 -1.84 0.27
C LEU A 176 -20.84 -1.10 1.27
N GLU A 177 -21.50 -1.81 2.19
CA GLU A 177 -22.28 -1.22 3.29
C GLU A 177 -21.39 -0.44 4.26
N LYS A 178 -20.19 -0.97 4.60
CA LYS A 178 -19.19 -0.24 5.41
C LYS A 178 -18.70 1.03 4.73
N LEU A 179 -18.64 1.03 3.40
CA LEU A 179 -18.29 2.20 2.59
C LEU A 179 -19.48 3.18 2.43
N GLY A 180 -20.66 2.89 2.98
CA GLY A 180 -21.84 3.76 2.95
C GLY A 180 -22.75 3.56 1.73
N TYR A 181 -22.53 2.50 0.93
CA TYR A 181 -23.40 2.17 -0.19
C TYR A 181 -24.54 1.26 0.24
N LYS A 182 -25.73 1.44 -0.36
CA LYS A 182 -26.84 0.53 -0.18
C LYS A 182 -26.75 -0.60 -1.21
N VAL A 183 -26.55 -1.82 -0.76
CA VAL A 183 -26.36 -2.95 -1.67
C VAL A 183 -27.69 -3.58 -2.02
N LYS A 184 -28.00 -3.65 -3.31
CA LYS A 184 -29.15 -4.39 -3.85
C LYS A 184 -28.64 -5.66 -4.53
N ARG A 185 -28.82 -6.79 -3.85
CA ARG A 185 -28.52 -8.11 -4.40
C ARG A 185 -29.54 -8.41 -5.51
N SER A 186 -29.05 -8.90 -6.65
CA SER A 186 -29.85 -9.31 -7.80
C SER A 186 -29.31 -10.63 -8.34
N GLY A 187 -30.19 -11.50 -8.80
CA GLY A 187 -29.84 -12.86 -9.22
C GLY A 187 -30.04 -13.87 -8.09
N GLY A 188 -31.00 -14.78 -8.32
CA GLY A 188 -31.18 -16.02 -7.56
C GLY A 188 -30.17 -17.08 -8.00
#